data_AF-A0A3N7A7I0-F1
#
_entry.id   AF-A0A3N7A7I0-F1
#
_cell.length_a   1.000
_cell.length_b   1.000
_cell.length_c   1.000
_cell.angle_alpha   90.00
_cell.angle_beta   90.00
_cell.angle_gamma   90.00
#
_symmetry.space_group_name_H-M   'P 1'
#
loop_
_entity.id
_entity.type
_entity.pdbx_description
1 polymer ?
#
loop_
_entity_poly.entity_id
_entity_poly.type
_entity_poly.pdbx_seq_one_letter_code
_entity_poly.pdbx_strand_id
1 'polypeptide(L)'
;MDINSSNIIDFIKYLYQKRLSQEASEDVLSSWSGLNDVEVQQYLDELFKTWNYTEADAQQEIKQYFESKAGSIPVAVPSPPTTTPNPAPAGNTNRAYVPTNAPAKKSSKTWLLLLFIPVLAIGAYLLYQYKQFKGLGYLYVTTDNVTIRDIEGNALGRMDIYPTANSVSYLRTTDKQSYNIKVNDKMYACRKVVFDSTRFNDYLFNNPKAFGYVNENYVIDDKDNFLVYRNVFREINNAKNESAGLTSPFRKVVVGSIKQAPALQKLYIVNTCSNSNKTYSALIKQTLKDNVYGIVAQLSDGGYYMFYGNPETNTYEAPRPLRYKTAYTDAYTDLKNDNTLFKFANDTYFLFNCDGSAKEYYTKFDNSGKIEYVKYALEP
;
A
#
# COMPACT_ATOMS: atom_id res chain seq x y z
N MET A 1 4.36 16.28 -40.64
CA MET A 1 5.52 15.60 -40.03
C MET A 1 5.40 15.94 -38.59
N ASP A 2 5.06 14.95 -37.78
CA ASP A 2 4.45 15.23 -36.49
C ASP A 2 5.39 14.74 -35.39
N ILE A 3 5.45 15.49 -34.29
CA ILE A 3 6.22 15.09 -33.11
C ILE A 3 5.50 13.93 -32.44
N ASN A 4 6.24 12.89 -32.06
CA ASN A 4 5.68 11.67 -31.50
C ASN A 4 6.65 11.09 -30.45
N SER A 5 6.25 9.98 -29.84
CA SER A 5 7.03 9.32 -28.77
C SER A 5 8.47 8.97 -29.18
N SER A 6 8.75 8.78 -30.47
CA SER A 6 10.10 8.43 -30.97
C SER A 6 11.04 9.63 -31.15
N ASN A 7 10.52 10.85 -31.31
CA ASN A 7 11.32 12.03 -31.64
C ASN A 7 11.13 13.20 -30.64
N ILE A 8 10.24 13.06 -29.66
CA ILE A 8 9.91 14.11 -28.68
C ILE A 8 11.11 14.57 -27.85
N ILE A 9 11.98 13.65 -27.40
CA ILE A 9 13.14 14.00 -26.57
C ILE A 9 14.06 14.98 -27.29
N ASP A 10 14.35 14.66 -28.55
CA ASP A 10 15.19 15.48 -29.39
C ASP A 10 14.53 16.82 -29.73
N PHE A 11 13.21 16.84 -29.88
CA PHE A 11 12.44 18.07 -30.10
C PHE A 11 12.44 18.98 -28.87
N ILE A 12 12.29 18.43 -27.65
CA ILE A 12 12.36 19.20 -26.40
C ILE A 12 13.76 19.79 -26.20
N LYS A 13 14.83 19.04 -26.51
CA LYS A 13 16.20 19.59 -26.52
C LYS A 13 16.32 20.78 -27.46
N TYR A 14 15.81 20.64 -28.69
CA TYR A 14 15.82 21.71 -29.69
C TYR A 14 15.06 22.96 -29.19
N LEU A 15 13.86 22.78 -28.62
CA LEU A 15 13.03 23.88 -28.12
C LEU A 15 13.70 24.64 -26.97
N TYR A 16 14.24 23.94 -25.97
CA TYR A 16 14.94 24.56 -24.83
C TYR A 16 16.21 25.30 -25.29
N GLN A 17 17.00 24.66 -26.14
CA GLN A 17 18.22 25.25 -26.68
C GLN A 17 17.91 26.54 -27.45
N LYS A 18 16.85 26.53 -28.26
CA LYS A 18 16.50 27.68 -29.09
C LYS A 18 15.87 28.82 -28.30
N ARG A 19 14.98 28.53 -27.35
CA ARG A 19 14.23 29.56 -26.62
C ARG A 19 14.98 30.10 -25.42
N LEU A 20 15.58 29.20 -24.64
CA LEU A 20 16.21 29.55 -23.35
C LEU A 20 17.74 29.63 -23.45
N SER A 21 18.32 29.27 -24.62
CA SER A 21 19.78 29.16 -24.79
C SER A 21 20.44 28.24 -23.77
N GLN A 22 19.69 27.23 -23.32
CA GLN A 22 20.10 26.26 -22.30
C GLN A 22 19.71 24.86 -22.77
N GLU A 23 20.53 23.87 -22.42
CA GLU A 23 20.14 22.48 -22.62
C GLU A 23 19.00 22.14 -21.65
N ALA A 24 17.96 21.47 -22.15
CA ALA A 24 16.93 20.91 -21.29
C ALA A 24 17.59 20.00 -20.25
N SER A 25 17.27 20.22 -18.97
CA SER A 25 17.79 19.37 -17.91
C SER A 25 17.47 17.90 -18.21
N GLU A 26 18.38 16.99 -17.81
CA GLU A 26 18.12 15.54 -17.91
C GLU A 26 16.79 15.18 -17.23
N ASP A 27 16.42 15.96 -16.21
CA ASP A 27 15.17 15.82 -15.50
C ASP A 27 13.94 16.07 -16.40
N VAL A 28 13.94 17.17 -17.15
CA VAL A 28 12.89 17.46 -18.13
C VAL A 28 12.88 16.38 -19.19
N LEU A 29 14.03 16.05 -19.78
CA LEU A 29 14.12 15.08 -20.89
C LEU A 29 13.64 13.69 -20.50
N SER A 30 13.99 13.20 -19.31
CA SER A 30 13.52 11.89 -18.86
C SER A 30 12.01 11.87 -18.67
N SER A 31 11.40 13.00 -18.26
CA SER A 31 9.95 13.07 -18.08
C SER A 31 9.23 12.82 -19.41
N TRP A 32 9.67 13.42 -20.51
CA TRP A 32 9.02 13.27 -21.82
C TRP A 32 9.19 11.88 -22.43
N SER A 33 10.16 11.10 -21.97
CA SER A 33 10.34 9.74 -22.43
C SER A 33 9.22 8.86 -21.84
N GLY A 34 8.55 8.05 -22.66
CA GLY A 34 7.49 7.13 -22.19
C GLY A 34 6.05 7.64 -22.29
N LEU A 35 5.84 8.89 -22.73
CA LEU A 35 4.54 9.37 -23.19
C LEU A 35 4.19 8.73 -24.55
N ASN A 36 2.92 8.38 -24.77
CA ASN A 36 2.47 7.94 -26.10
C ASN A 36 2.22 9.15 -27.02
N ASP A 37 2.01 8.90 -28.32
CA ASP A 37 1.91 9.97 -29.32
C ASP A 37 0.79 10.98 -29.03
N VAL A 38 -0.34 10.52 -28.47
CA VAL A 38 -1.46 11.40 -28.11
C VAL A 38 -1.08 12.29 -26.91
N GLU A 39 -0.44 11.71 -25.90
CA GLU A 39 0.01 12.43 -24.71
C GLU A 39 1.12 13.42 -25.04
N VAL A 40 2.04 13.04 -25.94
CA VAL A 40 3.07 13.93 -26.46
C VAL A 40 2.43 15.18 -27.07
N GLN A 41 1.41 15.04 -27.90
CA GLN A 41 0.71 16.19 -28.49
C GLN A 41 0.03 17.05 -27.43
N GLN A 42 -0.67 16.44 -26.46
CA GLN A 42 -1.32 17.18 -25.37
C GLN A 42 -0.33 17.99 -24.52
N TYR A 43 0.80 17.38 -24.13
CA TYR A 43 1.82 18.08 -23.36
C TYR A 43 2.53 19.16 -24.18
N LEU A 44 2.72 18.95 -25.48
CA LEU A 44 3.28 19.96 -26.38
C LEU A 44 2.34 21.16 -26.57
N ASP A 45 1.04 20.93 -26.70
CA ASP A 45 0.07 22.01 -26.86
C ASP A 45 0.04 22.92 -25.62
N GLU A 46 0.04 22.35 -24.42
CA GLU A 46 0.11 23.14 -23.17
C GLU A 46 1.48 23.82 -23.01
N LEU A 47 2.57 23.14 -23.41
CA LEU A 47 3.91 23.76 -23.48
C LEU A 47 3.90 24.99 -24.40
N PHE A 48 3.30 24.92 -25.59
CA PHE A 48 3.26 26.05 -26.51
C PHE A 48 2.38 27.20 -26.01
N LYS A 49 1.23 26.86 -25.42
CA LYS A 49 0.29 27.82 -24.88
C LYS A 49 0.88 28.63 -23.71
N THR A 50 1.56 27.98 -22.78
CA THR A 50 2.30 28.67 -21.69
C THR A 50 3.41 29.57 -22.20
N TRP A 51 4.03 29.14 -23.30
CA TRP A 51 5.07 29.84 -24.00
C TRP A 51 4.56 30.99 -24.87
N ASN A 52 3.24 31.25 -24.85
CA ASN A 52 2.53 32.23 -25.66
C ASN A 52 2.78 32.05 -27.16
N TYR A 53 3.00 30.81 -27.61
CA TYR A 53 3.09 30.51 -29.04
C TYR A 53 1.70 30.48 -29.65
N THR A 54 1.59 31.07 -30.83
CA THR A 54 0.43 30.83 -31.69
C THR A 54 0.59 29.46 -32.37
N GLU A 55 -0.50 28.93 -32.92
CA GLU A 55 -0.47 27.69 -33.70
C GLU A 55 0.53 27.79 -34.88
N ALA A 56 0.64 28.98 -35.49
CA ALA A 56 1.60 29.23 -36.55
C ALA A 56 3.05 29.14 -36.06
N ASP A 57 3.35 29.68 -34.88
CA ASP A 57 4.69 29.59 -34.27
C ASP A 57 5.04 28.14 -33.93
N ALA A 58 4.10 27.39 -33.35
CA ALA A 58 4.27 25.98 -33.02
C ALA A 58 4.59 25.14 -34.27
N GLN A 59 3.84 25.32 -35.35
CA GLN A 59 4.08 24.63 -36.63
C GLN A 59 5.42 25.02 -37.25
N GLN A 60 5.81 26.29 -37.14
CA GLN A 60 7.12 26.76 -37.61
C GLN A 60 8.27 26.10 -36.85
N GLU A 61 8.16 25.95 -35.54
CA GLU A 61 9.19 25.28 -34.73
C GLU A 61 9.34 23.80 -35.06
N ILE A 62 8.21 23.09 -35.22
CA ILE A 62 8.20 21.69 -35.62
C ILE A 62 8.89 21.51 -36.97
N LYS A 63 8.58 22.38 -37.94
CA LYS A 63 9.20 22.34 -39.27
C LYS A 63 10.72 22.53 -39.19
N GLN A 64 11.18 23.54 -38.45
CA GLN A 64 12.62 23.83 -38.32
C GLN A 64 13.38 22.72 -37.61
N TYR A 65 12.75 22.05 -36.64
CA TYR A 65 13.33 20.89 -36.00
C TYR A 65 13.59 19.75 -36.99
N PHE A 66 12.61 19.38 -37.81
CA PHE A 66 12.79 18.29 -38.79
C PHE A 66 13.82 18.63 -39.87
N GLU A 67 13.96 19.90 -40.24
CA GLU A 67 15.03 20.37 -41.13
C GLU A 67 16.42 20.18 -40.51
N SER A 68 16.55 20.34 -39.19
CA SER A 68 17.83 20.19 -38.46
C SER A 68 18.29 18.72 -38.27
N LYS A 69 17.36 17.76 -38.29
CA LYS A 69 17.62 16.34 -37.98
C LYS A 69 18.07 15.48 -39.16
N ALA A 70 18.15 16.04 -40.36
CA ALA A 70 18.59 15.31 -41.56
C ALA A 70 20.10 14.92 -41.56
N GLY A 71 20.84 15.12 -40.48
CA GLY A 71 22.26 14.76 -40.36
C GLY A 71 22.59 13.98 -39.08
N SER A 72 23.17 12.78 -39.28
CA SER A 72 23.97 11.94 -38.36
C SER A 72 23.30 10.81 -37.56
N ILE A 73 23.90 9.60 -37.68
CA ILE A 73 23.53 8.30 -37.07
C ILE A 73 24.72 7.81 -36.20
N PRO A 74 24.50 7.28 -34.97
CA PRO A 74 25.55 6.75 -34.08
C PRO A 74 25.67 5.21 -34.09
N VAL A 75 26.81 4.69 -33.61
CA VAL A 75 27.13 3.25 -33.48
C VAL A 75 27.43 2.91 -32.01
N ALA A 76 26.89 1.77 -31.54
CA ALA A 76 27.05 1.23 -30.17
C ALA A 76 27.69 -0.18 -30.19
N VAL A 77 27.64 -0.88 -29.03
CA VAL A 77 27.76 -2.35 -28.77
C VAL A 77 29.12 -2.76 -28.11
N PRO A 78 29.25 -3.80 -27.24
CA PRO A 78 28.47 -4.25 -26.05
C PRO A 78 29.34 -4.84 -24.87
N SER A 79 28.69 -5.28 -23.78
CA SER A 79 29.23 -6.14 -22.68
C SER A 79 29.14 -7.65 -23.00
N PRO A 80 29.90 -8.55 -22.31
CA PRO A 80 29.34 -9.85 -21.83
C PRO A 80 30.05 -10.42 -20.52
N PRO A 81 29.89 -11.70 -20.06
CA PRO A 81 29.14 -12.09 -18.85
C PRO A 81 29.77 -13.22 -17.93
N THR A 82 28.98 -13.76 -16.96
CA THR A 82 28.96 -15.16 -16.40
C THR A 82 30.09 -15.62 -15.42
N THR A 83 30.01 -16.57 -14.45
CA THR A 83 29.15 -17.77 -14.10
C THR A 83 29.54 -18.35 -12.68
N THR A 84 28.58 -18.94 -11.93
CA THR A 84 28.49 -20.19 -11.06
C THR A 84 29.72 -20.99 -10.48
N PRO A 85 29.63 -22.10 -9.65
CA PRO A 85 28.69 -22.62 -8.59
C PRO A 85 29.31 -23.44 -7.36
N ASN A 86 28.46 -23.86 -6.38
CA ASN A 86 28.44 -25.12 -5.54
C ASN A 86 29.50 -25.42 -4.40
N PRO A 87 29.41 -26.48 -3.53
CA PRO A 87 28.37 -26.99 -2.57
C PRO A 87 28.85 -27.56 -1.18
N ALA A 88 27.89 -27.94 -0.29
CA ALA A 88 27.85 -29.09 0.71
C ALA A 88 28.70 -29.07 2.03
N PRO A 89 28.54 -30.02 3.02
CA PRO A 89 27.35 -30.46 3.80
C PRO A 89 27.59 -30.80 5.33
N ALA A 90 26.51 -31.23 6.03
CA ALA A 90 26.38 -32.32 7.05
C ALA A 90 26.71 -32.19 8.58
N GLY A 91 25.84 -32.82 9.40
CA GLY A 91 26.07 -33.32 10.79
C GLY A 91 24.80 -33.31 11.70
N ASN A 92 24.04 -34.40 11.90
CA ASN A 92 24.11 -35.47 12.95
C ASN A 92 24.24 -34.93 14.42
N THR A 93 23.50 -35.35 15.47
CA THR A 93 23.05 -36.69 15.92
C THR A 93 22.03 -36.63 17.10
N ASN A 94 21.31 -37.76 17.27
CA ASN A 94 20.37 -38.22 18.30
C ASN A 94 20.76 -38.12 19.80
N ARG A 95 19.74 -38.16 20.70
CA ARG A 95 19.74 -39.00 21.93
C ARG A 95 18.33 -39.21 22.53
N ALA A 96 18.14 -40.38 23.15
CA ALA A 96 16.87 -40.94 23.63
C ALA A 96 16.76 -41.10 25.16
N TYR A 97 15.51 -40.95 25.64
CA TYR A 97 14.71 -41.60 26.70
C TYR A 97 15.30 -42.53 27.78
N VAL A 98 14.81 -42.43 29.04
CA VAL A 98 14.38 -43.54 29.96
C VAL A 98 13.40 -43.01 31.06
N PRO A 99 12.39 -43.78 31.56
CA PRO A 99 11.38 -43.37 32.57
C PRO A 99 11.52 -44.12 33.92
N THR A 100 10.77 -43.76 34.99
CA THR A 100 10.43 -44.72 36.07
C THR A 100 9.32 -44.26 37.05
N ASN A 101 8.70 -45.26 37.70
CA ASN A 101 7.35 -45.36 38.24
C ASN A 101 7.13 -44.91 39.71
N ALA A 102 5.84 -44.72 40.04
CA ALA A 102 5.24 -44.43 41.34
C ALA A 102 4.88 -45.69 42.18
N PRO A 103 4.56 -45.52 43.49
CA PRO A 103 3.73 -46.48 44.23
C PRO A 103 2.47 -45.88 44.90
N ALA A 104 1.61 -46.78 45.40
CA ALA A 104 0.14 -46.67 45.51
C ALA A 104 -0.47 -46.32 46.89
N LYS A 105 -1.79 -46.04 46.83
CA LYS A 105 -2.73 -45.52 47.87
C LYS A 105 -3.13 -46.49 48.99
N LYS A 106 -3.46 -45.91 50.15
CA LYS A 106 -4.27 -46.48 51.26
C LYS A 106 -5.68 -45.84 51.24
N SER A 107 -6.74 -46.64 51.31
CA SER A 107 -8.13 -46.16 51.25
C SER A 107 -8.65 -45.76 52.64
N SER A 108 -9.20 -44.55 52.69
CA SER A 108 -9.93 -43.98 53.82
C SER A 108 -11.22 -43.41 53.25
N LYS A 109 -12.29 -43.32 54.06
CA LYS A 109 -13.55 -42.64 53.73
C LYS A 109 -13.39 -41.13 53.47
N THR A 110 -12.16 -40.66 53.32
CA THR A 110 -11.74 -39.48 52.55
C THR A 110 -12.17 -39.54 51.08
N TRP A 111 -12.55 -40.68 50.49
CA TRP A 111 -12.92 -40.75 49.05
C TRP A 111 -14.08 -39.84 48.65
N LEU A 112 -15.09 -39.64 49.51
CA LEU A 112 -16.17 -38.68 49.23
C LEU A 112 -15.68 -37.22 49.25
N LEU A 113 -14.75 -36.88 50.16
CA LEU A 113 -14.14 -35.54 50.23
C LEU A 113 -13.08 -35.35 49.13
N LEU A 114 -12.37 -36.42 48.74
CA LEU A 114 -11.49 -36.53 47.56
C LEU A 114 -12.24 -36.58 46.23
N LEU A 115 -13.57 -36.77 46.22
CA LEU A 115 -14.43 -36.61 45.04
C LEU A 115 -14.99 -35.19 44.98
N PHE A 116 -15.30 -34.58 46.13
CA PHE A 116 -15.75 -33.19 46.18
C PHE A 116 -14.66 -32.19 45.78
N ILE A 117 -13.41 -32.38 46.21
CA ILE A 117 -12.29 -31.50 45.83
C ILE A 117 -12.09 -31.44 44.30
N PRO A 118 -12.00 -32.56 43.55
CA PRO A 118 -11.88 -32.49 42.09
C PRO A 118 -13.14 -31.96 41.42
N VAL A 119 -14.35 -32.21 41.94
CA VAL A 119 -15.58 -31.61 41.38
C VAL A 119 -15.59 -30.09 41.57
N LEU A 120 -15.22 -29.59 42.75
CA LEU A 120 -15.05 -28.16 43.01
C LEU A 120 -13.93 -27.56 42.15
N ALA A 121 -12.80 -28.26 41.99
CA ALA A 121 -11.70 -27.83 41.13
C ALA A 121 -12.14 -27.78 39.65
N ILE A 122 -12.90 -28.77 39.17
CA ILE A 122 -13.50 -28.77 37.83
C ILE A 122 -14.48 -27.60 37.70
N GLY A 123 -15.37 -27.39 38.66
CA GLY A 123 -16.31 -26.27 38.65
C GLY A 123 -15.61 -24.91 38.62
N ALA A 124 -14.59 -24.71 39.45
CA ALA A 124 -13.76 -23.51 39.47
C ALA A 124 -13.00 -23.32 38.15
N TYR A 125 -12.45 -24.40 37.58
CA TYR A 125 -11.78 -24.38 36.28
C TYR A 125 -12.75 -24.05 35.14
N LEU A 126 -13.96 -24.61 35.14
CA LEU A 126 -15.00 -24.30 34.15
C LEU A 126 -15.45 -22.85 34.25
N LEU A 127 -15.66 -22.32 35.46
CA LEU A 127 -15.97 -20.91 35.66
C LEU A 127 -14.82 -20.00 35.21
N TYR A 128 -13.58 -20.38 35.50
CA TYR A 128 -12.38 -19.67 35.04
C TYR A 128 -12.31 -19.65 33.50
N GLN A 129 -12.48 -20.80 32.85
CA GLN A 129 -12.49 -20.91 31.39
C GLN A 129 -13.65 -20.15 30.77
N TYR A 130 -14.83 -20.17 31.39
CA TYR A 130 -15.98 -19.39 30.93
C TYR A 130 -15.73 -17.89 31.03
N LYS A 131 -15.09 -17.44 32.11
CA LYS A 131 -14.68 -16.04 32.27
C LYS A 131 -13.67 -15.64 31.19
N GLN A 132 -12.69 -16.50 30.88
CA GLN A 132 -11.76 -16.28 29.76
C GLN A 132 -12.48 -16.21 28.42
N PHE A 133 -13.42 -17.13 28.16
CA PHE A 133 -14.23 -17.14 26.94
C PHE A 133 -15.08 -15.86 26.76
N LYS A 134 -15.62 -15.32 27.85
CA LYS A 134 -16.34 -14.04 27.84
C LYS A 134 -15.42 -12.83 27.73
N GLY A 135 -14.19 -12.95 28.21
CA GLY A 135 -13.16 -11.90 28.17
C GLY A 135 -12.26 -11.92 26.92
N LEU A 136 -12.56 -12.74 25.91
CA LEU A 136 -11.78 -12.78 24.68
C LEU A 136 -11.77 -11.39 24.02
N GLY A 137 -10.57 -10.96 23.61
CA GLY A 137 -10.39 -9.73 22.85
C GLY A 137 -10.96 -9.86 21.42
N TYR A 138 -10.96 -8.75 20.70
CA TYR A 138 -11.40 -8.72 19.30
C TYR A 138 -10.21 -8.51 18.36
N LEU A 139 -10.29 -9.13 17.19
CA LEU A 139 -9.48 -8.78 16.03
C LEU A 139 -10.37 -8.11 15.00
N TYR A 140 -9.94 -6.94 14.57
CA TYR A 140 -10.61 -6.11 13.58
C TYR A 140 -9.85 -6.17 12.26
N VAL A 141 -10.56 -6.28 11.16
CA VAL A 141 -9.95 -6.33 9.82
C VAL A 141 -9.62 -4.92 9.31
N THR A 142 -8.53 -4.77 8.57
CA THR A 142 -8.06 -3.47 8.04
C THR A 142 -8.35 -3.26 6.56
N THR A 143 -8.90 -4.27 5.87
CA THR A 143 -9.24 -4.25 4.45
C THR A 143 -10.39 -5.21 4.16
N ASP A 144 -10.90 -5.18 2.92
CA ASP A 144 -11.93 -6.10 2.47
C ASP A 144 -11.33 -7.40 1.93
N ASN A 145 -12.18 -8.42 1.87
CA ASN A 145 -11.92 -9.71 1.25
C ASN A 145 -10.83 -10.54 1.96
N VAL A 146 -10.75 -10.44 3.29
CA VAL A 146 -9.83 -11.24 4.09
C VAL A 146 -10.46 -12.59 4.40
N THR A 147 -9.95 -13.66 3.80
CA THR A 147 -10.50 -15.01 4.00
C THR A 147 -10.23 -15.53 5.41
N ILE A 148 -11.26 -16.04 6.07
CA ILE A 148 -11.15 -16.85 7.29
C ILE A 148 -10.97 -18.30 6.87
N ARG A 149 -9.96 -18.98 7.40
CA ARG A 149 -9.62 -20.35 7.02
C ARG A 149 -9.68 -21.32 8.19
N ASP A 150 -9.85 -22.61 7.91
CA ASP A 150 -9.58 -23.66 8.90
C ASP A 150 -8.07 -23.94 9.00
N ILE A 151 -7.68 -24.94 9.81
CA ILE A 151 -6.27 -25.29 10.02
C ILE A 151 -5.66 -25.95 8.77
N GLU A 152 -6.49 -26.57 7.92
CA GLU A 152 -6.13 -27.16 6.64
C GLU A 152 -6.02 -26.13 5.50
N GLY A 153 -6.42 -24.88 5.75
CA GLY A 153 -6.36 -23.78 4.78
C GLY A 153 -7.61 -23.61 3.92
N ASN A 154 -8.69 -24.38 4.14
CA ASN A 154 -9.96 -24.23 3.43
C ASN A 154 -10.69 -22.97 3.90
N ALA A 155 -11.46 -22.35 3.00
CA ALA A 155 -12.21 -21.14 3.33
C ALA A 155 -13.46 -21.47 4.17
N LEU A 156 -13.57 -20.81 5.33
CA LEU A 156 -14.75 -20.89 6.22
C LEU A 156 -15.65 -19.66 6.09
N GLY A 157 -15.10 -18.53 5.67
CA GLY A 157 -15.82 -17.27 5.57
C GLY A 157 -14.92 -16.11 5.18
N ARG A 158 -15.41 -14.89 5.37
CA ARG A 158 -14.73 -13.66 4.96
C ARG A 158 -14.88 -12.56 6.00
N MET A 159 -13.81 -11.80 6.19
CA MET A 159 -13.83 -10.55 6.93
C MET A 159 -13.68 -9.37 5.97
N ASP A 160 -14.50 -8.35 6.19
CA ASP A 160 -14.53 -7.13 5.40
C ASP A 160 -14.53 -5.91 6.32
N ILE A 161 -13.76 -4.87 5.98
CA ILE A 161 -13.75 -3.62 6.75
C ILE A 161 -15.12 -2.93 6.67
N TYR A 162 -15.83 -3.12 5.54
CA TYR A 162 -17.25 -2.79 5.38
C TYR A 162 -18.06 -4.09 5.19
N PRO A 163 -18.61 -4.67 6.27
CA PRO A 163 -19.24 -5.98 6.21
C PRO A 163 -20.54 -5.95 5.39
N THR A 164 -20.66 -6.94 4.50
CA THR A 164 -21.87 -7.37 3.81
C THR A 164 -22.59 -8.48 4.57
N ALA A 165 -23.73 -8.97 4.05
CA ALA A 165 -24.51 -10.03 4.67
C ALA A 165 -23.73 -11.34 4.91
N ASN A 166 -22.66 -11.59 4.14
CA ASN A 166 -21.87 -12.83 4.18
C ASN A 166 -20.47 -12.64 4.80
N SER A 167 -20.26 -11.57 5.56
CA SER A 167 -18.95 -11.18 6.08
C SER A 167 -19.04 -10.45 7.40
N VAL A 168 -17.96 -10.45 8.17
CA VAL A 168 -17.87 -9.77 9.47
C VAL A 168 -16.68 -8.82 9.50
N SER A 169 -16.73 -7.74 10.28
CA SER A 169 -15.60 -6.80 10.38
C SER A 169 -14.65 -7.11 11.55
N TYR A 170 -15.11 -7.92 12.49
CA TYR A 170 -14.31 -8.35 13.63
C TYR A 170 -14.75 -9.73 14.11
N LEU A 171 -13.82 -10.42 14.75
CA LEU A 171 -14.06 -11.70 15.42
C LEU A 171 -13.31 -11.74 16.75
N ARG A 172 -13.76 -12.57 17.68
CA ARG A 172 -13.07 -12.74 18.96
C ARG A 172 -11.79 -13.56 18.73
N THR A 173 -10.67 -13.16 19.34
CA THR A 173 -9.40 -13.87 19.27
C THR A 173 -9.15 -14.67 20.53
N THR A 174 -8.57 -15.85 20.35
CA THR A 174 -8.24 -16.75 21.47
C THR A 174 -6.95 -16.35 22.19
N ASP A 175 -6.00 -15.78 21.45
CA ASP A 175 -4.69 -15.39 21.97
C ASP A 175 -3.99 -14.32 21.07
N LYS A 176 -2.73 -14.02 21.40
CA LYS A 176 -1.83 -13.16 20.61
C LYS A 176 -0.81 -13.93 19.76
N GLN A 177 -0.90 -15.26 19.72
CA GLN A 177 0.05 -16.10 19.01
C GLN A 177 -0.22 -16.10 17.50
N SER A 178 0.85 -16.29 16.73
CA SER A 178 0.77 -16.48 15.29
C SER A 178 0.89 -17.96 14.93
N TYR A 179 0.02 -18.39 14.03
CA TYR A 179 -0.14 -19.77 13.58
C TYR A 179 0.17 -19.84 12.09
N ASN A 180 1.09 -20.72 11.70
CA ASN A 180 1.46 -20.89 10.30
C ASN A 180 0.44 -21.81 9.60
N ILE A 181 -0.41 -21.23 8.76
CA ILE A 181 -1.41 -21.96 7.97
C ILE A 181 -0.94 -22.08 6.54
N LYS A 182 -0.92 -23.33 6.04
CA LYS A 182 -0.58 -23.61 4.64
C LYS A 182 -1.80 -23.32 3.78
N VAL A 183 -1.66 -22.44 2.79
CA VAL A 183 -2.68 -22.17 1.79
C VAL A 183 -2.05 -22.37 0.43
N ASN A 184 -2.53 -23.38 -0.29
CA ASN A 184 -1.85 -23.91 -1.47
C ASN A 184 -0.41 -24.31 -1.09
N ASP A 185 0.61 -23.67 -1.67
CA ASP A 185 2.03 -23.95 -1.38
C ASP A 185 2.75 -22.85 -0.60
N LYS A 186 1.99 -21.91 -0.01
CA LYS A 186 2.54 -20.80 0.77
C LYS A 186 2.10 -20.90 2.23
N MET A 187 3.04 -20.61 3.14
CA MET A 187 2.76 -20.48 4.57
C MET A 187 2.36 -19.04 4.86
N TYR A 188 1.25 -18.87 5.57
CA TYR A 188 0.79 -17.58 6.04
C TYR A 188 0.74 -17.56 7.56
N ALA A 189 1.28 -16.50 8.14
CA ALA A 189 1.15 -16.22 9.55
C ALA A 189 -0.28 -15.72 9.85
N CYS A 190 -1.01 -16.44 10.69
CA CYS A 190 -2.43 -16.22 10.95
C CYS A 190 -2.71 -16.12 12.45
N ARG A 191 -3.75 -15.38 12.81
CA ARG A 191 -4.29 -15.28 14.17
C ARG A 191 -5.51 -16.16 14.32
N LYS A 192 -5.64 -16.84 15.47
CA LYS A 192 -6.72 -17.77 15.77
C LYS A 192 -7.95 -17.05 16.35
N VAL A 193 -9.07 -17.16 15.65
CA VAL A 193 -10.34 -16.51 15.98
C VAL A 193 -11.44 -17.52 16.29
N VAL A 194 -12.49 -17.07 16.96
CA VAL A 194 -13.75 -17.80 17.17
C VAL A 194 -14.92 -17.02 16.59
N PHE A 195 -15.91 -17.75 16.08
CA PHE A 195 -17.14 -17.18 15.52
C PHE A 195 -18.09 -16.72 16.63
N ASP A 196 -19.01 -15.82 16.29
CA ASP A 196 -20.06 -15.39 17.24
C ASP A 196 -21.01 -16.54 17.61
N SER A 197 -21.19 -17.50 16.69
CA SER A 197 -21.95 -18.73 16.91
C SER A 197 -21.20 -19.78 17.74
N THR A 198 -19.90 -19.62 18.01
CA THR A 198 -19.10 -20.57 18.78
C THR A 198 -19.64 -20.68 20.21
N ARG A 199 -20.03 -21.89 20.62
CA ARG A 199 -20.50 -22.18 21.98
C ARG A 199 -19.32 -22.36 22.94
N PHE A 200 -19.54 -22.12 24.22
CA PHE A 200 -18.50 -22.31 25.25
C PHE A 200 -17.93 -23.74 25.26
N ASN A 201 -18.78 -24.76 25.09
CA ASN A 201 -18.31 -26.15 25.06
C ASN A 201 -17.37 -26.42 23.88
N ASP A 202 -17.66 -25.86 22.70
CA ASP A 202 -16.79 -26.02 21.54
C ASP A 202 -15.42 -25.36 21.75
N TYR A 203 -15.41 -24.19 22.40
CA TYR A 203 -14.18 -23.53 22.83
C TYR A 203 -13.42 -24.37 23.87
N LEU A 204 -14.10 -24.84 24.92
CA LEU A 204 -13.52 -25.58 26.03
C LEU A 204 -12.85 -26.88 25.59
N PHE A 205 -13.47 -27.60 24.65
CA PHE A 205 -12.96 -28.86 24.13
C PHE A 205 -12.09 -28.71 22.88
N ASN A 206 -11.72 -27.48 22.51
CA ASN A 206 -10.92 -27.18 21.32
C ASN A 206 -11.47 -27.84 20.03
N ASN A 207 -12.80 -27.79 19.83
CA ASN A 207 -13.42 -28.31 18.61
C ASN A 207 -12.89 -27.58 17.36
N PRO A 208 -12.23 -28.26 16.41
CA PRO A 208 -11.62 -27.61 15.25
C PRO A 208 -12.58 -26.73 14.45
N LYS A 209 -13.85 -27.12 14.35
CA LYS A 209 -14.89 -26.39 13.60
C LYS A 209 -15.29 -25.05 14.23
N ALA A 210 -14.92 -24.82 15.49
CA ALA A 210 -15.25 -23.60 16.22
C ALA A 210 -14.20 -22.51 16.09
N PHE A 211 -13.05 -22.81 15.46
CA PHE A 211 -11.96 -21.89 15.26
C PHE A 211 -11.77 -21.58 13.78
N GLY A 212 -11.39 -20.33 13.52
CA GLY A 212 -10.89 -19.90 12.22
C GLY A 212 -9.51 -19.28 12.37
N TYR A 213 -8.85 -19.08 11.25
CA TYR A 213 -7.53 -18.48 11.15
C TYR A 213 -7.57 -17.37 10.12
N VAL A 214 -7.08 -16.19 10.52
CA VAL A 214 -7.11 -14.98 9.70
C VAL A 214 -5.69 -14.44 9.58
N ASN A 215 -5.27 -14.08 8.37
CA ASN A 215 -3.91 -13.62 8.12
C ASN A 215 -3.60 -12.36 8.95
N GLU A 216 -2.51 -12.42 9.72
CA GLU A 216 -2.16 -11.42 10.72
C GLU A 216 -1.85 -10.05 10.11
N ASN A 217 -1.44 -10.01 8.83
CA ASN A 217 -1.12 -8.76 8.13
C ASN A 217 -2.34 -7.87 7.88
N TYR A 218 -3.55 -8.41 8.01
CA TYR A 218 -4.80 -7.69 7.71
C TYR A 218 -5.70 -7.51 8.94
N VAL A 219 -5.19 -7.78 10.14
CA VAL A 219 -5.95 -7.64 11.38
C VAL A 219 -5.19 -6.87 12.46
N ILE A 220 -5.94 -6.23 13.35
CA ILE A 220 -5.43 -5.45 14.49
C ILE A 220 -6.29 -5.72 15.74
N ASP A 221 -5.74 -5.53 16.93
CA ASP A 221 -6.44 -5.71 18.21
C ASP A 221 -6.99 -4.39 18.81
N ASP A 222 -6.73 -3.25 18.15
CA ASP A 222 -7.12 -1.92 18.59
C ASP A 222 -8.35 -1.41 17.82
N LYS A 223 -9.46 -1.21 18.56
CA LYS A 223 -10.73 -0.72 18.03
C LYS A 223 -10.64 0.72 17.52
N ASP A 224 -9.88 1.59 18.18
CA ASP A 224 -9.76 2.99 17.77
C ASP A 224 -8.98 3.08 16.46
N ASN A 225 -7.92 2.28 16.31
CA ASN A 225 -7.23 2.14 15.03
C ASN A 225 -8.17 1.62 13.94
N PHE A 226 -8.99 0.61 14.24
CA PHE A 226 -9.98 0.09 13.28
C PHE A 226 -10.95 1.19 12.80
N LEU A 227 -11.42 2.06 13.70
CA LEU A 227 -12.26 3.19 13.32
C LEU A 227 -11.53 4.17 12.39
N VAL A 228 -10.23 4.41 12.60
CA VAL A 228 -9.41 5.22 11.69
C VAL A 228 -9.30 4.55 10.32
N TYR A 229 -8.96 3.26 10.24
CA TYR A 229 -8.96 2.51 8.97
C TYR A 229 -10.31 2.65 8.24
N ARG A 230 -11.41 2.44 8.97
CA ARG A 230 -12.77 2.48 8.42
C ARG A 230 -13.19 3.89 7.99
N ASN A 231 -12.66 4.94 8.61
CA ASN A 231 -12.94 6.29 8.18
C ASN A 231 -12.10 6.65 6.95
N VAL A 232 -10.79 6.49 7.06
CA VAL A 232 -9.80 6.96 6.08
C VAL A 232 -10.01 6.31 4.71
N PHE A 233 -10.36 5.01 4.66
CA PHE A 233 -10.50 4.29 3.40
C PHE A 233 -11.94 4.20 2.86
N ARG A 234 -12.92 4.86 3.48
CA ARG A 234 -14.35 4.66 3.16
C ARG A 234 -14.71 4.85 1.70
N GLU A 235 -14.15 5.86 1.05
CA GLU A 235 -14.46 6.15 -0.34
C GLU A 235 -13.57 5.37 -1.30
N ILE A 236 -12.24 5.51 -1.14
CA ILE A 236 -11.25 4.88 -2.02
C ILE A 236 -11.35 3.35 -2.06
N ASN A 237 -11.87 2.72 -1.01
CA ASN A 237 -12.01 1.27 -0.97
C ASN A 237 -13.04 0.74 -2.00
N ASN A 238 -14.00 1.57 -2.42
CA ASN A 238 -14.95 1.24 -3.49
C ASN A 238 -14.34 1.41 -4.89
N ALA A 239 -13.22 2.12 -5.03
CA ALA A 239 -12.49 2.29 -6.29
C ALA A 239 -11.60 1.07 -6.55
N LYS A 240 -12.13 0.06 -7.25
CA LYS A 240 -11.47 -1.26 -7.43
C LYS A 240 -10.01 -1.16 -7.89
N ASN A 241 -9.70 -0.27 -8.84
CA ASN A 241 -8.33 -0.11 -9.36
C ASN A 241 -7.38 0.44 -8.30
N GLU A 242 -7.84 1.39 -7.47
CA GLU A 242 -7.02 2.00 -6.43
C GLU A 242 -6.88 1.11 -5.21
N SER A 243 -8.00 0.54 -4.76
CA SER A 243 -8.08 -0.34 -3.60
C SER A 243 -7.18 -1.58 -3.77
N ALA A 244 -7.09 -2.13 -4.98
CA ALA A 244 -6.20 -3.25 -5.29
C ALA A 244 -4.71 -2.90 -5.15
N GLY A 245 -4.32 -1.67 -5.47
CA GLY A 245 -2.94 -1.18 -5.29
C GLY A 245 -2.62 -0.73 -3.86
N LEU A 246 -3.63 -0.40 -3.06
CA LEU A 246 -3.49 -0.06 -1.64
C LEU A 246 -3.38 -1.33 -0.78
N THR A 247 -2.22 -1.98 -0.86
CA THR A 247 -1.89 -3.17 -0.05
C THR A 247 -1.76 -2.85 1.44
N SER A 248 -1.66 -3.88 2.29
CA SER A 248 -1.56 -3.72 3.75
C SER A 248 -0.44 -2.76 4.21
N PRO A 249 0.82 -2.87 3.71
CA PRO A 249 1.89 -1.93 4.06
C PRO A 249 1.51 -0.45 3.82
N PHE A 250 0.94 -0.16 2.65
CA PHE A 250 0.48 1.18 2.30
C PHE A 250 -0.61 1.67 3.25
N ARG A 251 -1.62 0.83 3.52
CA ARG A 251 -2.70 1.21 4.44
C ARG A 251 -2.20 1.47 5.86
N LYS A 252 -1.25 0.67 6.35
CA LYS A 252 -0.56 0.87 7.63
C LYS A 252 0.17 2.21 7.68
N VAL A 253 0.87 2.59 6.61
CA VAL A 253 1.54 3.89 6.53
C VAL A 253 0.55 5.05 6.60
N VAL A 254 -0.53 5.05 5.81
CA VAL A 254 -1.53 6.12 5.88
C VAL A 254 -2.08 6.28 7.31
N VAL A 255 -2.53 5.19 7.92
CA VAL A 255 -3.14 5.24 9.25
C VAL A 255 -2.12 5.61 10.32
N GLY A 256 -0.92 5.01 10.28
CA GLY A 256 0.16 5.30 11.20
C GLY A 256 0.61 6.77 11.15
N SER A 257 0.69 7.33 9.94
CA SER A 257 0.96 8.76 9.72
C SER A 257 -0.18 9.63 10.23
N ILE A 258 -1.44 9.37 9.85
CA ILE A 258 -2.61 10.15 10.30
C ILE A 258 -2.72 10.21 11.84
N LYS A 259 -2.32 9.15 12.55
CA LYS A 259 -2.29 9.17 14.03
C LYS A 259 -1.35 10.23 14.61
N GLN A 260 -0.29 10.61 13.90
CA GLN A 260 0.62 11.68 14.31
C GLN A 260 0.01 13.08 14.11
N ALA A 261 -1.10 13.18 13.37
CA ALA A 261 -1.79 14.44 13.08
C ALA A 261 -3.30 14.34 13.41
N PRO A 262 -3.70 14.55 14.68
CA PRO A 262 -5.10 14.39 15.13
C PRO A 262 -6.14 15.15 14.30
N ALA A 263 -5.77 16.32 13.74
CA ALA A 263 -6.64 17.12 12.88
C ALA A 263 -7.10 16.37 11.61
N LEU A 264 -6.31 15.41 11.12
CA LEU A 264 -6.58 14.69 9.87
C LEU A 264 -7.35 13.37 10.10
N GLN A 265 -7.51 12.90 11.34
CA GLN A 265 -8.15 11.61 11.64
C GLN A 265 -9.62 11.50 11.17
N LYS A 266 -10.30 12.65 11.07
CA LYS A 266 -11.70 12.73 10.60
C LYS A 266 -11.81 12.78 9.09
N LEU A 267 -10.71 13.01 8.38
CA LEU A 267 -10.68 13.07 6.93
C LEU A 267 -10.57 11.66 6.33
N TYR A 268 -10.94 11.56 5.06
CA TYR A 268 -10.84 10.31 4.29
C TYR A 268 -10.19 10.54 2.94
N ILE A 269 -9.59 9.49 2.38
CA ILE A 269 -9.00 9.52 1.05
C ILE A 269 -10.12 9.51 0.02
N VAL A 270 -10.12 10.53 -0.83
CA VAL A 270 -11.06 10.72 -1.93
C VAL A 270 -10.61 9.88 -3.13
N ASN A 271 -11.56 9.28 -3.87
CA ASN A 271 -11.25 8.79 -5.21
C ASN A 271 -11.37 9.95 -6.20
N THR A 272 -10.29 10.72 -6.34
CA THR A 272 -10.27 11.92 -7.18
C THR A 272 -10.81 11.62 -8.58
N CYS A 273 -11.66 12.50 -9.09
CA CYS A 273 -12.37 12.37 -10.37
C CYS A 273 -13.26 11.12 -10.50
N SER A 274 -13.60 10.44 -9.40
CA SER A 274 -14.25 9.11 -9.44
C SER A 274 -13.52 8.16 -10.39
N ASN A 275 -12.19 8.22 -10.40
CA ASN A 275 -11.38 7.55 -11.40
C ASN A 275 -11.62 6.04 -11.38
N SER A 276 -11.96 5.51 -12.55
CA SER A 276 -12.08 4.08 -12.84
C SER A 276 -11.19 3.65 -14.01
N ASN A 277 -10.40 4.60 -14.55
CA ASN A 277 -9.41 4.34 -15.57
C ASN A 277 -8.21 3.61 -14.94
N LYS A 278 -7.58 2.71 -15.69
CA LYS A 278 -6.35 2.00 -15.26
C LYS A 278 -5.07 2.73 -15.68
N THR A 279 -5.18 3.64 -16.64
CA THR A 279 -4.06 4.45 -17.13
C THR A 279 -3.65 5.52 -16.12
N TYR A 280 -4.63 6.08 -15.41
CA TYR A 280 -4.44 7.11 -14.41
C TYR A 280 -4.71 6.58 -13.02
N SER A 281 -4.11 7.21 -12.01
CA SER A 281 -4.33 6.90 -10.61
C SER A 281 -4.73 8.15 -9.83
N ALA A 282 -5.62 8.01 -8.84
CA ALA A 282 -5.91 9.07 -7.87
C ALA A 282 -4.85 9.16 -6.76
N LEU A 283 -3.88 8.24 -6.75
CA LEU A 283 -2.88 8.09 -5.70
C LEU A 283 -1.49 7.91 -6.30
N ILE A 284 -0.47 8.44 -5.64
CA ILE A 284 0.90 7.98 -5.84
C ILE A 284 1.20 6.93 -4.78
N LYS A 285 1.79 5.81 -5.18
CA LYS A 285 2.16 4.69 -4.30
C LYS A 285 3.57 4.25 -4.66
N GLN A 286 4.45 4.21 -3.67
CA GLN A 286 5.85 3.86 -3.91
C GLN A 286 6.44 3.09 -2.73
N THR A 287 7.23 2.08 -3.05
CA THR A 287 8.10 1.42 -2.08
C THR A 287 9.51 2.00 -2.21
N LEU A 288 10.02 2.58 -1.12
CA LEU A 288 11.35 3.14 -1.00
C LEU A 288 12.31 2.07 -0.46
N LYS A 289 13.60 2.43 -0.29
CA LYS A 289 14.59 1.56 0.35
C LYS A 289 14.17 1.20 1.79
N ASP A 290 14.70 0.09 2.28
CA ASP A 290 14.52 -0.37 3.67
C ASP A 290 13.05 -0.55 4.08
N ASN A 291 12.19 -1.00 3.17
CA ASN A 291 10.77 -1.23 3.40
C ASN A 291 10.02 0.02 3.91
N VAL A 292 10.50 1.21 3.56
CA VAL A 292 9.75 2.46 3.76
C VAL A 292 8.74 2.58 2.61
N TYR A 293 7.50 2.94 2.91
CA TYR A 293 6.46 3.13 1.91
C TYR A 293 6.02 4.60 1.89
N GLY A 294 5.77 5.11 0.70
CA GLY A 294 5.33 6.47 0.42
C GLY A 294 3.99 6.48 -0.31
N ILE A 295 3.08 7.34 0.12
CA ILE A 295 1.78 7.55 -0.54
C ILE A 295 1.53 9.04 -0.68
N VAL A 296 0.99 9.45 -1.81
CA VAL A 296 0.38 10.77 -1.98
C VAL A 296 -1.09 10.58 -2.30
N ALA A 297 -1.96 11.25 -1.55
CA ALA A 297 -3.40 11.14 -1.70
C ALA A 297 -4.12 12.45 -1.38
N GLN A 298 -5.24 12.70 -2.05
CA GLN A 298 -6.16 13.77 -1.69
C GLN A 298 -7.03 13.34 -0.51
N LEU A 299 -7.11 14.19 0.52
CA LEU A 299 -8.05 14.03 1.61
C LEU A 299 -9.33 14.86 1.37
N SER A 300 -10.39 14.55 2.11
CA SER A 300 -11.71 15.16 1.98
C SER A 300 -11.79 16.66 2.27
N ASP A 301 -10.71 17.26 2.79
CA ASP A 301 -10.55 18.71 2.92
C ASP A 301 -10.04 19.38 1.63
N GLY A 302 -9.88 18.60 0.57
CA GLY A 302 -9.38 18.99 -0.74
C GLY A 302 -7.86 19.03 -0.86
N GLY A 303 -7.12 18.88 0.25
CA GLY A 303 -5.66 18.94 0.27
C GLY A 303 -5.02 17.62 -0.15
N TYR A 304 -3.88 17.70 -0.85
CA TYR A 304 -3.03 16.55 -1.10
C TYR A 304 -2.00 16.41 0.00
N TYR A 305 -1.82 15.20 0.50
CA TYR A 305 -0.89 14.91 1.58
C TYR A 305 0.03 13.75 1.21
N MET A 306 1.26 13.84 1.70
CA MET A 306 2.27 12.81 1.60
C MET A 306 2.36 12.04 2.93
N PHE A 307 2.29 10.72 2.85
CA PHE A 307 2.36 9.79 3.97
C PHE A 307 3.61 8.92 3.80
N TYR A 308 4.45 8.85 4.83
CA TYR A 308 5.67 8.04 4.82
C TYR A 308 5.81 7.24 6.12
N GLY A 309 6.32 6.03 6.01
CA GLY A 309 6.65 5.22 7.17
C GLY A 309 7.14 3.82 6.82
N ASN A 310 7.64 3.11 7.83
CA ASN A 310 8.00 1.70 7.73
C ASN A 310 7.04 0.88 8.63
N PRO A 311 6.17 0.05 8.04
CA PRO A 311 5.19 -0.74 8.77
C PRO A 311 5.79 -1.96 9.49
N GLU A 312 7.02 -2.36 9.20
CA GLU A 312 7.72 -3.45 9.91
C GLU A 312 8.28 -2.97 11.24
N THR A 313 8.85 -1.76 11.27
CA THR A 313 9.38 -1.13 12.49
C THR A 313 8.36 -0.28 13.24
N ASN A 314 7.13 -0.14 12.71
CA ASN A 314 6.08 0.75 13.23
C ASN A 314 6.52 2.21 13.37
N THR A 315 7.35 2.69 12.45
CA THR A 315 7.82 4.09 12.43
C THR A 315 7.09 4.87 11.34
N TYR A 316 6.45 5.98 11.71
CA TYR A 316 5.60 6.76 10.81
C TYR A 316 5.87 8.25 10.95
N GLU A 317 5.88 8.97 9.83
CA GLU A 317 6.00 10.43 9.79
C GLU A 317 4.61 11.07 9.81
N ALA A 318 4.49 12.26 10.39
CA ALA A 318 3.27 13.05 10.28
C ALA A 318 3.00 13.43 8.81
N PRO A 319 1.74 13.41 8.34
CA PRO A 319 1.43 13.75 6.96
C PRO A 319 1.84 15.19 6.67
N ARG A 320 2.48 15.39 5.53
CA ARG A 320 2.90 16.72 5.05
C ARG A 320 2.08 17.10 3.83
N PRO A 321 1.59 18.34 3.71
CA PRO A 321 0.95 18.80 2.49
C PRO A 321 1.89 18.60 1.29
N LEU A 322 1.37 18.06 0.20
CA LEU A 322 2.07 18.08 -1.08
C LEU A 322 2.05 19.51 -1.59
N ARG A 323 3.23 20.04 -1.92
CA ARG A 323 3.39 21.40 -2.39
C ARG A 323 3.77 21.42 -3.86
N TYR A 324 3.51 22.54 -4.51
CA TYR A 324 4.02 22.82 -5.85
C TYR A 324 4.67 24.20 -5.89
N LYS A 325 5.57 24.37 -6.85
CA LYS A 325 6.24 25.65 -7.13
C LYS A 325 5.70 26.21 -8.45
N THR A 326 5.29 27.47 -8.45
CA THR A 326 4.87 28.16 -9.69
C THR A 326 6.08 28.61 -10.49
N ALA A 327 5.96 28.66 -11.82
CA ALA A 327 7.03 29.07 -12.75
C ALA A 327 7.79 30.37 -12.39
N TYR A 328 7.15 31.32 -11.69
CA TYR A 328 7.67 32.67 -11.45
C TYR A 328 7.88 33.02 -9.97
N THR A 329 7.74 32.07 -9.05
CA THR A 329 7.95 32.35 -7.62
C THR A 329 8.71 31.23 -6.93
N ASP A 330 9.55 31.60 -5.97
CA ASP A 330 10.20 30.63 -5.06
C ASP A 330 9.29 30.21 -3.90
N ALA A 331 8.04 30.65 -3.89
CA ALA A 331 7.08 30.29 -2.87
C ALA A 331 6.47 28.92 -3.14
N TYR A 332 6.44 28.08 -2.12
CA TYR A 332 5.71 26.82 -2.14
C TYR A 332 4.25 27.05 -1.82
N THR A 333 3.36 26.52 -2.65
CA THR A 333 1.92 26.51 -2.40
C THR A 333 1.44 25.09 -2.18
N ASP A 334 0.57 24.87 -1.19
CA ASP A 334 -0.02 23.56 -0.96
C ASP A 334 -0.98 23.20 -2.12
N LEU A 335 -0.86 22.00 -2.67
CA LEU A 335 -1.77 21.50 -3.69
C LEU A 335 -3.13 21.19 -3.03
N LYS A 336 -4.13 22.04 -3.29
CA LYS A 336 -5.44 21.98 -2.63
C LYS A 336 -6.58 22.31 -3.58
N ASN A 337 -7.70 21.62 -3.42
CA ASN A 337 -8.94 21.75 -4.20
C ASN A 337 -8.74 21.53 -5.71
N ASP A 338 -7.66 20.88 -6.09
CA ASP A 338 -7.31 20.65 -7.48
C ASP A 338 -7.43 19.16 -7.79
N ASN A 339 -8.55 18.75 -8.39
CA ASN A 339 -8.81 17.35 -8.71
C ASN A 339 -7.81 16.85 -9.75
N THR A 340 -6.77 16.19 -9.26
CA THR A 340 -5.59 15.78 -9.99
C THR A 340 -5.51 14.26 -10.06
N LEU A 341 -5.29 13.76 -11.26
CA LEU A 341 -4.91 12.39 -11.53
C LEU A 341 -3.41 12.30 -11.79
N PHE A 342 -2.83 11.13 -11.50
CA PHE A 342 -1.41 10.85 -11.65
C PHE A 342 -1.19 9.75 -12.68
N LYS A 343 -0.16 9.89 -13.51
CA LYS A 343 0.34 8.82 -14.37
C LYS A 343 1.84 8.66 -14.15
N PHE A 344 2.28 7.43 -13.95
CA PHE A 344 3.71 7.12 -13.84
C PHE A 344 4.27 6.78 -15.23
N ALA A 345 5.30 7.52 -15.65
CA ALA A 345 6.07 7.25 -16.86
C ALA A 345 7.53 7.65 -16.61
N ASN A 346 8.47 6.74 -16.92
CA ASN A 346 9.92 6.96 -16.85
C ASN A 346 10.39 7.66 -15.56
N ASP A 347 10.11 7.01 -14.43
CA ASP A 347 10.46 7.45 -13.08
C ASP A 347 9.88 8.82 -12.67
N THR A 348 8.85 9.25 -13.40
CA THR A 348 8.18 10.54 -13.21
C THR A 348 6.67 10.35 -13.06
N TYR A 349 6.08 11.05 -12.11
CA TYR A 349 4.64 11.18 -11.99
C TYR A 349 4.18 12.46 -12.65
N PHE A 350 3.37 12.30 -13.69
CA PHE A 350 2.70 13.35 -14.41
C PHE A 350 1.33 13.62 -13.84
N LEU A 351 0.98 14.90 -13.75
CA LEU A 351 -0.32 15.33 -13.25
C LEU A 351 -1.27 15.58 -14.43
N PHE A 352 -2.53 15.18 -14.26
CA PHE A 352 -3.60 15.29 -15.24
C PHE A 352 -4.87 15.83 -14.59
N ASN A 353 -5.70 16.50 -15.39
CA ASN A 353 -7.06 16.87 -15.04
C ASN A 353 -7.98 15.64 -15.07
N CYS A 354 -9.20 15.80 -14.53
CA CYS A 354 -10.21 14.72 -14.55
C CYS A 354 -10.66 14.28 -15.95
N ASP A 355 -10.54 15.15 -16.95
CA ASP A 355 -10.84 14.83 -18.36
C ASP A 355 -9.68 14.12 -19.08
N GLY A 356 -8.55 13.91 -18.37
CA GLY A 356 -7.35 13.30 -18.93
C GLY A 356 -6.45 14.26 -19.70
N SER A 357 -6.74 15.57 -19.70
CA SER A 357 -5.80 16.56 -20.23
C SER A 357 -4.59 16.71 -19.30
N ALA A 358 -3.42 16.91 -19.91
CA ALA A 358 -2.15 17.08 -19.22
C ALA A 358 -2.15 18.38 -18.38
N LYS A 359 -1.57 18.31 -17.17
CA LYS A 359 -1.17 19.50 -16.42
C LYS A 359 0.31 19.77 -16.62
N GLU A 360 0.69 21.03 -16.48
CA GLU A 360 2.07 21.52 -16.60
C GLU A 360 2.94 21.19 -15.38
N TYR A 361 2.65 20.08 -14.70
CA TYR A 361 3.23 19.74 -13.43
C TYR A 361 3.62 18.27 -13.41
N TYR A 362 4.77 17.98 -12.84
CA TYR A 362 5.26 16.64 -12.63
C TYR A 362 5.94 16.53 -11.28
N THR A 363 6.18 15.32 -10.81
CA THR A 363 7.01 15.09 -9.63
C THR A 363 7.85 13.84 -9.82
N LYS A 364 9.00 13.84 -9.17
CA LYS A 364 9.94 12.72 -9.15
C LYS A 364 10.31 12.41 -7.72
N PHE A 365 10.87 11.22 -7.57
CA PHE A 365 11.49 10.82 -6.32
C PHE A 365 12.87 11.45 -6.21
N ASP A 366 13.17 12.02 -5.05
CA ASP A 366 14.50 12.48 -4.70
C ASP A 366 15.47 11.30 -4.47
N ASN A 367 16.73 11.60 -4.14
CA ASN A 367 17.75 10.57 -3.89
C ASN A 367 17.43 9.64 -2.70
N SER A 368 16.54 10.08 -1.79
CA SER A 368 16.03 9.27 -0.69
C SER A 368 14.81 8.41 -1.10
N GLY A 369 14.32 8.62 -2.32
CA GLY A 369 13.12 8.00 -2.86
C GLY A 369 11.85 8.76 -2.51
N LYS A 370 11.88 9.94 -1.89
CA LYS A 370 10.69 10.69 -1.46
C LYS A 370 10.28 11.74 -2.50
N ILE A 371 9.01 12.07 -2.55
CA ILE A 371 8.51 13.27 -3.22
C ILE A 371 8.72 14.46 -2.29
N GLU A 372 9.42 15.48 -2.78
CA GLU A 372 9.60 16.74 -2.05
C GLU A 372 8.47 17.73 -2.38
N TYR A 373 8.26 17.99 -3.68
CA TYR A 373 7.21 18.84 -4.20
C TYR A 373 6.91 18.48 -5.67
N VAL A 374 5.85 19.08 -6.19
CA VAL A 374 5.48 19.01 -7.60
C VAL A 374 6.18 20.16 -8.34
N LYS A 375 7.04 19.78 -9.28
CA LYS A 375 7.80 20.69 -10.13
C LYS A 375 6.93 21.14 -11.29
N TYR A 376 7.13 22.39 -11.69
CA TYR A 376 6.59 22.88 -12.94
C TYR A 376 7.34 22.20 -14.09
N ALA A 377 6.62 21.67 -15.08
CA ALA A 377 7.18 21.01 -16.26
C ALA A 377 8.20 21.88 -17.02
N LEU A 378 8.13 23.19 -16.82
CA LEU A 378 8.89 24.20 -17.54
C LEU A 378 9.87 24.96 -16.63
N GLU A 379 10.21 24.42 -15.46
CA GLU A 379 11.29 24.98 -14.64
C GLU A 379 12.61 24.90 -15.46
N PRO A 380 13.32 26.03 -15.68
CA PRO A 380 14.54 26.08 -16.50
C PRO A 380 15.68 25.23 -15.94
#